data_AF-A0A259BRL6-F1
#
_entry.id   AF-A0A259BRL6-F1
#
_cell.length_a   1.000
_cell.length_b   1.000
_cell.length_c   1.000
_cell.angle_alpha   90.00
_cell.angle_beta   90.00
_cell.angle_gamma   90.00
#
_symmetry.space_group_name_H-M   'P 1'
#
loop_
_entity.id
_entity.type
_entity.pdbx_description
1 polymer ?
#
loop_
_entity_poly.entity_id
_entity_poly.type
_entity_poly.pdbx_seq_one_letter_code
_entity_poly.pdbx_strand_id
1 'polypeptide(L)'
;MPSSLFAAFALMTAAAVMAVLWPLARRRPLKDEKAADLAVYRDQLTELERDQAAGRLPAAQADAARIEVSRRMLSAADAAPEPAEDPLRARTRRRLAAGLALVGVPLAAVGLYLMLGTPGLPGAPLAARLAAPPDRTDVAILV
;
A
#
# COMPACT_ATOMS: atom_id res chain seq x y z
N MET A 1 -37.15 6.90 9.92
CA MET A 1 -35.98 5.98 10.01
C MET A 1 -34.96 6.14 8.85
N PRO A 2 -34.53 7.36 8.43
CA PRO A 2 -33.41 7.51 7.49
C PRO A 2 -32.04 7.69 8.17
N SER A 3 -32.02 8.08 9.45
CA SER A 3 -30.79 8.41 10.20
C SER A 3 -29.91 7.19 10.52
N SER A 4 -30.50 6.01 10.70
CA SER A 4 -29.77 4.76 10.98
C SER A 4 -28.95 4.28 9.78
N LEU A 5 -29.39 4.55 8.54
CA LEU A 5 -28.67 4.17 7.32
C LEU A 5 -27.38 5.00 7.16
N PHE A 6 -27.45 6.31 7.41
CA PHE A 6 -26.26 7.18 7.38
C PHE A 6 -25.26 6.82 8.49
N ALA A 7 -25.74 6.43 9.67
CA ALA A 7 -24.88 5.95 10.74
C ALA A 7 -24.15 4.65 10.34
N ALA A 8 -24.85 3.71 9.68
CA ALA A 8 -24.23 2.49 9.16
C ALA A 8 -23.17 2.79 8.10
N PHE A 9 -23.45 3.69 7.13
CA PHE A 9 -22.45 4.09 6.13
C PHE A 9 -21.24 4.77 6.76
N ALA A 10 -21.43 5.69 7.71
CA ALA A 10 -20.33 6.34 8.41
C ALA A 10 -19.44 5.33 9.14
N LEU A 11 -20.04 4.33 9.80
CA LEU A 11 -19.31 3.28 10.50
C LEU A 11 -18.50 2.41 9.52
N MET A 12 -19.09 2.03 8.38
CA MET A 12 -18.41 1.26 7.34
C MET A 12 -17.24 2.02 6.73
N THR A 13 -17.41 3.31 6.44
CA THR A 13 -16.32 4.16 5.93
C THR A 13 -15.21 4.30 6.96
N ALA A 14 -15.54 4.53 8.23
CA ALA A 14 -14.55 4.60 9.31
C ALA A 14 -13.78 3.28 9.44
N ALA A 15 -14.47 2.14 9.39
CA ALA A 15 -13.85 0.82 9.42
C ALA A 15 -12.91 0.60 8.21
N ALA A 16 -13.33 0.97 7.00
CA ALA A 16 -12.52 0.85 5.79
C ALA A 16 -11.24 1.72 5.87
N VAL A 17 -11.37 2.98 6.31
CA VAL A 17 -10.23 3.87 6.52
C VAL A 17 -9.28 3.27 7.56
N MET A 18 -9.82 2.81 8.69
CA MET A 18 -9.02 2.18 9.75
C MET A 18 -8.31 0.90 9.27
N ALA A 19 -8.96 0.08 8.44
CA ALA A 19 -8.36 -1.13 7.88
C ALA A 19 -7.15 -0.83 6.99
N VAL A 20 -7.11 0.32 6.32
CA VAL A 20 -5.96 0.78 5.51
C VAL A 20 -4.90 1.45 6.38
N LEU A 21 -5.31 2.32 7.31
CA LEU A 21 -4.39 3.07 8.16
C LEU A 21 -3.67 2.17 9.19
N TRP A 22 -4.33 1.14 9.68
CA TRP A 22 -3.81 0.21 10.68
C TRP A 22 -2.52 -0.51 10.23
N PRO A 23 -2.47 -1.23 9.08
CA PRO A 23 -1.25 -1.86 8.60
C PRO A 23 -0.17 -0.83 8.23
N LEU A 24 -0.55 0.37 7.77
CA LEU A 24 0.40 1.44 7.46
C LEU A 24 1.03 2.07 8.72
N ALA A 25 0.28 2.08 9.82
CA ALA A 25 0.75 2.54 11.13
C ALA A 25 1.57 1.48 11.87
N ARG A 26 1.29 0.18 11.64
CA ARG A 26 2.03 -0.94 12.20
C ARG A 26 3.47 -0.95 11.70
N ARG A 27 4.42 -1.13 12.63
CA ARG A 27 5.85 -1.29 12.34
C ARG A 27 6.07 -2.73 11.86
N ARG A 28 6.77 -2.93 10.74
CA ARG A 28 7.62 -4.12 10.62
C ARG A 28 8.89 -3.83 11.43
N PRO A 29 9.24 -4.67 12.42
CA PRO A 29 10.48 -4.49 13.15
C PRO A 29 11.65 -4.72 12.17
N LEU A 30 12.68 -3.85 12.22
CA LEU A 30 13.92 -4.00 11.44
C LEU A 30 14.61 -5.37 11.65
N LYS A 31 14.32 -6.03 12.78
CA LYS A 31 14.75 -7.42 13.04
C LYS A 31 14.20 -8.41 12.00
N ASP A 32 12.99 -8.19 11.48
CA ASP A 32 12.39 -9.10 10.49
C ASP A 32 13.08 -8.98 9.14
N GLU A 33 13.54 -7.78 8.75
CA GLU A 33 14.28 -7.57 7.49
C GLU A 33 15.68 -8.18 7.57
N LYS A 34 16.44 -7.90 8.65
CA LYS A 34 17.77 -8.51 8.83
C LYS A 34 17.71 -10.04 8.93
N ALA A 35 16.69 -10.58 9.61
CA ALA A 35 16.50 -12.01 9.71
C ALA A 35 16.14 -12.64 8.35
N ALA A 36 15.35 -11.95 7.53
CA ALA A 36 15.02 -12.38 6.17
C ALA A 36 16.26 -12.39 5.26
N ASP A 37 17.08 -11.33 5.29
CA ASP A 37 18.31 -11.27 4.49
C ASP A 37 19.29 -12.39 4.88
N LEU A 38 19.48 -12.64 6.18
CA LEU A 38 20.30 -13.76 6.65
C LEU A 38 19.75 -15.14 6.25
N ALA A 39 18.42 -15.28 6.16
CA ALA A 39 17.81 -16.52 5.70
C ALA A 39 18.13 -16.79 4.22
N VAL A 40 18.14 -15.75 3.38
CA VAL A 40 18.53 -15.86 1.96
C VAL A 40 19.98 -16.31 1.81
N TYR A 41 20.93 -15.74 2.58
CA TYR A 41 22.33 -16.17 2.51
C TYR A 41 22.54 -17.63 2.98
N ARG A 42 21.79 -18.09 3.98
CA ARG A 42 21.83 -19.50 4.42
C ARG A 42 21.30 -20.45 3.35
N ASP A 43 20.25 -20.05 2.64
CA ASP A 43 19.72 -20.83 1.53
C ASP A 43 20.74 -20.94 0.38
N GLN A 44 21.42 -19.85 0.04
CA GLN A 44 22.51 -19.85 -0.96
C GLN A 44 23.65 -20.82 -0.59
N LEU A 45 24.05 -20.87 0.68
CA LEU A 45 25.06 -21.83 1.13
C LEU A 45 24.59 -23.28 0.97
N THR A 46 23.32 -23.53 1.26
CA THR A 46 22.71 -24.86 1.11
C THR A 46 22.58 -25.25 -0.38
N GLU A 47 22.29 -24.28 -1.25
CA GLU A 47 22.25 -24.49 -2.70
C GLU A 47 23.63 -24.84 -3.27
N LEU A 48 24.68 -24.12 -2.85
CA LEU A 48 26.07 -24.43 -3.24
C LEU A 48 26.50 -25.85 -2.80
N GLU A 49 26.12 -26.28 -1.60
CA GLU A 49 26.38 -27.64 -1.12
C GLU A 49 25.68 -28.70 -1.97
N ARG A 50 24.41 -28.47 -2.33
CA ARG A 50 23.66 -29.38 -3.21
C ARG A 50 24.27 -29.43 -4.61
N ASP A 51 24.69 -28.31 -5.17
CA ASP A 51 25.30 -28.25 -6.51
C ASP A 51 26.67 -28.90 -6.56
N GLN A 52 27.47 -28.74 -5.51
CA GLN A 52 28.73 -29.45 -5.35
C GLN A 52 28.49 -30.97 -5.24
N ALA A 53 27.55 -31.40 -4.40
CA ALA A 53 27.21 -32.82 -4.23
C ALA A 53 26.63 -33.45 -5.50
N ALA A 54 25.89 -32.67 -6.30
CA ALA A 54 25.36 -33.08 -7.60
C ALA A 54 26.40 -33.06 -8.73
N GLY A 55 27.65 -32.64 -8.45
CA GLY A 55 28.71 -32.51 -9.47
C GLY A 55 28.48 -31.40 -10.48
N ARG A 56 27.52 -30.49 -10.23
CA ARG A 56 27.21 -29.34 -11.10
C ARG A 56 28.21 -28.19 -10.93
N LEU A 57 28.86 -28.13 -9.77
CA LEU A 57 29.84 -27.11 -9.43
C LEU A 57 31.17 -27.75 -9.00
N PRO A 58 32.31 -27.44 -9.65
CA PRO A 58 33.61 -27.93 -9.25
C PRO A 58 33.97 -27.52 -7.82
N ALA A 59 34.62 -28.40 -7.05
CA ALA A 59 34.94 -28.16 -5.63
C ALA A 59 35.68 -26.83 -5.39
N ALA A 60 36.68 -26.51 -6.21
CA ALA A 60 37.42 -25.25 -6.09
C ALA A 60 36.54 -24.00 -6.32
N GLN A 61 35.51 -24.10 -7.18
CA GLN A 61 34.56 -23.01 -7.41
C GLN A 61 33.52 -22.92 -6.28
N ALA A 62 33.07 -24.06 -5.77
CA ALA A 62 32.16 -24.14 -4.63
C ALA A 62 32.78 -23.53 -3.36
N ASP A 63 34.05 -23.82 -3.09
CA ASP A 63 34.77 -23.28 -1.93
C ASP A 63 34.97 -21.77 -2.04
N ALA A 64 35.36 -21.28 -3.22
CA ALA A 64 35.48 -19.83 -3.47
C ALA A 64 34.13 -19.11 -3.31
N ALA A 65 33.05 -19.69 -3.83
CA ALA A 65 31.70 -19.14 -3.69
C ALA A 65 31.21 -19.15 -2.23
N ARG A 66 31.47 -20.23 -1.48
CA ARG A 66 31.14 -20.35 -0.05
C ARG A 66 31.81 -19.25 0.78
N ILE A 67 33.08 -18.96 0.51
CA ILE A 67 33.83 -17.88 1.19
C ILE A 67 33.20 -16.51 0.90
N GLU A 68 32.88 -16.22 -0.36
CA GLU A 68 32.30 -14.94 -0.75
C GLU A 68 30.88 -14.74 -0.17
N VAL A 69 30.03 -15.76 -0.22
CA VAL A 69 28.67 -15.72 0.36
C VAL A 69 28.75 -15.56 1.87
N SER A 70 29.65 -16.28 2.54
CA SER A 70 29.86 -16.14 3.99
C SER A 70 30.36 -14.75 4.38
N ARG A 71 31.29 -14.18 3.59
CA ARG A 71 31.77 -12.81 3.76
C ARG A 71 30.65 -11.79 3.63
N ARG A 72 29.76 -11.94 2.63
CA ARG A 72 28.59 -11.08 2.44
C ARG A 72 27.58 -11.22 3.57
N MET A 73 27.35 -12.45 4.04
CA MET A 73 26.46 -12.75 5.16
C MET A 73 26.96 -12.09 6.45
N LEU A 74 28.26 -12.17 6.75
CA LEU A 74 28.90 -11.48 7.88
C LEU A 74 28.76 -9.97 7.74
N SER A 75 29.06 -9.42 6.55
CA SER A 75 28.88 -7.99 6.28
C SER A 75 27.43 -7.53 6.47
N ALA A 76 26.44 -8.35 6.12
CA ALA A 76 25.03 -8.03 6.31
C ALA A 76 24.57 -8.17 7.78
N ALA A 77 25.16 -9.11 8.53
CA ALA A 77 24.94 -9.27 9.96
C ALA A 77 25.52 -8.07 10.75
N ASP A 78 26.73 -7.66 10.39
CA ASP A 78 27.50 -6.59 11.04
C ASP A 78 27.17 -5.20 10.52
N ALA A 79 26.44 -5.09 9.41
CA ALA A 79 25.90 -3.82 8.94
C ALA A 79 25.09 -3.18 10.07
N ALA A 80 25.72 -2.25 10.79
CA ALA A 80 25.01 -1.27 11.59
C ALA A 80 23.97 -0.64 10.66
N PRO A 81 22.73 -0.38 11.14
CA PRO A 81 21.80 0.38 10.33
C PRO A 81 22.54 1.63 9.83
N GLU A 82 22.68 1.76 8.51
CA GLU A 82 23.26 2.93 7.86
C GLU A 82 22.71 4.19 8.54
N PRO A 83 23.50 5.27 8.65
CA PRO A 83 22.95 6.58 8.99
C PRO A 83 22.14 7.08 7.78
N ALA A 84 21.04 6.38 7.49
CA ALA A 84 19.95 6.91 6.68
C ALA A 84 19.51 8.23 7.33
N GLU A 85 19.12 9.21 6.52
CA GLU A 85 18.45 10.44 6.97
C GLU A 85 17.63 10.13 8.23
N ASP A 86 17.86 10.89 9.31
CA ASP A 86 17.26 10.64 10.64
C ASP A 86 15.92 9.90 10.46
N PRO A 87 15.87 8.58 10.73
CA PRO A 87 14.74 7.76 10.33
C PRO A 87 13.44 8.26 10.97
N LEU A 88 13.53 9.10 12.01
CA LEU A 88 12.41 9.85 12.57
C LEU A 88 11.95 11.00 11.65
N ARG A 89 12.84 11.77 11.04
CA ARG A 89 12.53 12.85 10.08
C ARG A 89 11.93 12.32 8.78
N ALA A 90 12.56 11.35 8.13
CA ALA A 90 12.04 10.76 6.87
C ALA A 90 10.63 10.15 7.09
N ARG A 91 10.46 9.48 8.22
CA ARG A 91 9.16 8.93 8.66
C ARG A 91 8.13 10.00 8.99
N THR A 92 8.53 11.09 9.65
CA THR A 92 7.65 12.21 9.97
C THR A 92 7.16 12.86 8.69
N ARG A 93 8.06 13.11 7.71
CA ARG A 93 7.68 13.61 6.39
C ARG A 93 6.70 12.69 5.66
N ARG A 94 6.94 11.37 5.64
CA ARG A 94 6.03 10.41 5.02
C ARG A 94 4.66 10.36 5.70
N ARG A 95 4.61 10.42 7.04
CA ARG A 95 3.35 10.48 7.80
C ARG A 95 2.60 11.78 7.57
N LEU A 96 3.30 12.90 7.54
CA LEU A 96 2.72 14.20 7.21
C LEU A 96 2.18 14.21 5.79
N ALA A 97 2.93 13.70 4.80
CA ALA A 97 2.46 13.58 3.43
C ALA A 97 1.23 12.68 3.30
N ALA A 98 1.22 11.53 3.98
CA ALA A 98 0.07 10.63 4.00
C ALA A 98 -1.16 11.28 4.68
N GLY A 99 -0.97 11.97 5.81
CA GLY A 99 -2.03 12.71 6.48
C GLY A 99 -2.57 13.87 5.64
N LEU A 100 -1.68 14.60 4.98
CA LEU A 100 -2.03 15.69 4.08
C LEU A 100 -2.79 15.16 2.85
N ALA A 101 -2.41 14.03 2.29
CA ALA A 101 -3.15 13.41 1.19
C ALA A 101 -4.53 12.91 1.66
N LEU A 102 -4.59 12.25 2.82
CA LEU A 102 -5.83 11.71 3.37
C LEU A 102 -6.87 12.78 3.67
N VAL A 103 -6.46 13.97 4.11
CA VAL A 103 -7.36 15.08 4.44
C VAL A 103 -7.50 16.07 3.29
N GLY A 104 -6.38 16.42 2.66
CA GLY A 104 -6.30 17.42 1.60
C GLY A 104 -7.00 16.99 0.31
N VAL A 105 -6.91 15.71 -0.08
CA VAL A 105 -7.61 15.24 -1.29
C VAL A 105 -9.14 15.32 -1.13
N PRO A 106 -9.75 14.82 -0.04
CA PRO A 106 -11.19 15.01 0.18
C PRO A 106 -11.59 16.48 0.28
N LEU A 107 -10.83 17.32 0.99
CA LEU A 107 -11.13 18.76 1.08
C LEU A 107 -11.06 19.45 -0.28
N ALA A 108 -10.05 19.14 -1.08
CA ALA A 108 -9.93 19.66 -2.45
C ALA A 108 -11.10 19.18 -3.32
N ALA A 109 -11.49 17.91 -3.22
CA ALA A 109 -12.62 17.36 -3.96
C ALA A 109 -13.95 18.05 -3.57
N VAL A 110 -14.20 18.24 -2.27
CA VAL A 110 -15.37 18.98 -1.77
C VAL A 110 -15.33 20.43 -2.25
N GLY A 111 -14.18 21.11 -2.14
CA GLY A 111 -14.03 22.49 -2.60
C GLY A 111 -14.28 22.64 -4.09
N LEU A 112 -13.72 21.76 -4.91
CA LEU A 112 -13.95 21.72 -6.36
C LEU A 112 -15.42 21.44 -6.69
N TYR A 113 -16.08 20.51 -5.98
CA TYR A 113 -17.50 20.25 -6.16
C TYR A 113 -18.37 21.46 -5.80
N LEU A 114 -18.02 22.21 -4.76
CA LEU A 114 -18.74 23.43 -4.40
C LEU A 114 -18.52 24.56 -5.43
N MET A 115 -17.36 24.62 -6.09
CA MET A 115 -17.08 25.63 -7.11
C MET A 115 -17.67 25.30 -8.48
N LEU A 116 -17.57 24.04 -8.92
CA LEU A 116 -17.96 23.62 -10.28
C LEU A 116 -19.30 22.90 -10.31
N GLY A 117 -19.71 22.29 -9.20
CA GLY A 117 -20.92 21.49 -9.11
C GLY A 117 -22.13 22.30 -8.68
N THR A 118 -23.25 21.59 -8.57
CA THR A 118 -24.56 22.13 -8.18
C THR A 118 -25.05 21.41 -6.94
N PRO A 119 -24.59 21.82 -5.73
CA PRO A 119 -24.92 21.13 -4.48
C PRO A 119 -26.41 21.13 -4.15
N GLY A 120 -27.16 22.12 -4.65
CA GLY A 120 -28.61 22.24 -4.46
C GLY A 120 -29.45 21.54 -5.50
N LEU A 121 -28.86 20.75 -6.42
CA LEU A 121 -29.61 20.13 -7.49
C LEU A 121 -30.59 19.09 -6.91
N PRO A 122 -31.91 19.29 -7.04
CA PRO A 122 -32.88 18.39 -6.46
C PRO A 122 -32.79 17.02 -7.14
N GLY A 123 -32.98 15.96 -6.36
CA GLY A 123 -33.01 14.61 -6.91
C GLY A 123 -34.07 14.49 -8.00
N ALA A 124 -33.75 13.80 -9.10
CA ALA A 124 -34.67 13.53 -10.20
C ALA A 124 -35.22 12.08 -10.08
N PRO A 125 -36.25 11.83 -9.25
CA PRO A 125 -36.79 10.48 -9.07
C PRO A 125 -37.36 9.96 -10.39
N LEU A 126 -37.29 8.64 -10.57
CA LEU A 126 -37.70 7.99 -11.82
C LEU A 126 -39.14 8.34 -12.23
N ALA A 127 -40.06 8.37 -11.26
CA ALA A 127 -41.46 8.73 -11.50
C ALA A 127 -41.62 10.16 -12.07
N ALA A 128 -40.82 11.12 -11.60
CA ALA A 128 -40.88 12.50 -12.10
C ALA A 128 -40.31 12.63 -13.52
N ARG A 129 -39.32 11.79 -13.88
CA ARG A 129 -38.76 11.74 -15.23
C ARG A 129 -39.72 11.12 -16.25
N LEU A 130 -40.45 10.06 -15.85
CA LEU A 130 -41.46 9.42 -16.70
C LEU A 130 -42.69 10.30 -16.96
N ALA A 131 -42.98 11.27 -16.08
CA ALA A 131 -44.09 12.21 -16.22
C ALA A 131 -43.71 13.50 -16.99
N ALA A 132 -42.41 13.79 -17.14
CA ALA A 132 -41.93 14.93 -17.91
C ALA A 132 -42.06 14.65 -19.42
N PRO A 133 -42.35 15.66 -20.26
CA PRO A 133 -42.35 15.49 -21.71
C PRO A 133 -40.98 14.95 -22.17
N PRO A 134 -40.93 13.99 -23.11
CA PRO A 134 -39.66 13.38 -23.53
C PRO A 134 -38.73 14.45 -24.09
N ASP A 135 -37.61 14.65 -23.41
CA ASP A 135 -36.55 15.51 -23.90
C ASP A 135 -35.82 14.78 -25.03
N ARG A 136 -35.47 15.47 -26.12
CA ARG A 136 -34.94 14.87 -27.37
C ARG A 136 -33.56 14.19 -27.22
N THR A 137 -33.06 14.06 -26.00
CA THR A 137 -31.75 13.48 -25.65
C THR A 137 -31.88 12.13 -24.95
N ASP A 138 -33.09 11.58 -24.76
CA ASP A 138 -33.30 10.25 -24.19
C ASP A 138 -33.04 9.14 -25.22
N VAL A 139 -31.78 8.67 -25.28
CA VAL A 139 -31.36 7.46 -26.01
C VAL A 139 -32.05 6.18 -25.51
N ALA A 140 -32.74 6.23 -24.37
CA ALA A 140 -33.57 5.13 -23.86
C ALA A 140 -34.87 4.93 -24.66
N ILE A 141 -35.25 5.84 -25.56
CA ILE A 141 -36.43 5.72 -26.43
C ILE A 141 -36.10 4.96 -27.75
N LEU A 142 -34.82 4.67 -28.01
CA LEU A 142 -34.34 4.06 -29.25
C LEU A 142 -34.11 2.53 -29.18
N VAL A 143 -34.50 1.85 -28.09
CA VAL A 143 -34.44 0.38 -27.97
C VAL A 143 -35.79 -0.18 -27.51
#